data_AF-F8AG41-F1
#
_entry.id   AF-F8AG41-F1
#
_cell.length_a   1.000
_cell.length_b   1.000
_cell.length_c   1.000
_cell.angle_alpha   90.00
_cell.angle_beta   90.00
_cell.angle_gamma   90.00
#
_symmetry.space_group_name_H-M   'P 1'
#
loop_
_entity.id
_entity.type
_entity.pdbx_description
1 polymer ?
#
loop_
_entity_poly.entity_id
_entity_poly.type
_entity_poly.pdbx_seq_one_letter_code
_entity_poly.pdbx_strand_id
1 'polypeptide(L)'
;MIIINLSKLENLTEEVSNLTISNTTNETKLYTWEDDVLVGKTVTVNGKWLIKPDYDVSKSKFAFWIINLETNKTELYYEPANITLDSIHFYGYGVFTGTSYYVAHIKLESTEPLEVTVT
;
A
#
# COMPACT_ATOMS: atom_id res chain seq x y z
N MET A 1 23.05 63.23 4.75
CA MET A 1 23.16 62.72 6.13
C MET A 1 21.75 62.41 6.61
N ILE A 2 21.36 61.14 6.63
CA ILE A 2 20.00 60.72 7.00
C ILE A 2 20.05 60.34 8.48
N ILE A 3 19.33 61.10 9.31
CA ILE A 3 19.12 60.78 10.72
C ILE A 3 17.94 59.80 10.77
N ILE A 4 18.21 58.54 11.13
CA ILE A 4 17.17 57.54 11.35
C ILE A 4 16.60 57.80 12.75
N ASN A 5 15.30 58.03 12.85
CA ASN A 5 14.60 58.23 14.12
C ASN A 5 14.36 56.85 14.78
N LEU A 6 15.08 56.55 15.87
CA LEU A 6 15.08 55.23 16.53
C LEU A 6 13.73 54.82 17.16
N SER A 7 12.80 55.76 17.34
CA SER A 7 11.47 55.50 17.93
C SER A 7 10.54 54.63 17.06
N LYS A 8 10.89 54.40 15.79
CA LYS A 8 10.13 53.52 14.88
C LYS A 8 10.62 52.07 14.86
N LEU A 9 11.72 51.75 15.54
CA LEU A 9 12.30 50.39 15.50
C LEU A 9 11.68 49.45 16.55
N GLU A 10 11.07 49.98 17.61
CA GLU A 10 10.44 49.18 18.68
C GLU A 10 9.10 48.55 18.28
N ASN A 11 8.52 48.97 17.15
CA ASN A 11 7.22 48.46 16.70
C ASN A 11 7.30 47.41 15.58
N LEU A 12 8.51 46.93 15.25
CA LEU A 12 8.71 45.80 14.33
C LEU A 12 8.83 44.45 15.05
N THR A 13 8.86 44.46 16.38
CA THR A 13 8.97 43.24 17.20
C THR A 13 7.62 42.64 17.63
N GLU A 14 6.50 43.37 17.50
CA GLU A 14 5.17 42.86 17.88
C GLU A 14 4.34 42.32 16.70
N GLU A 15 4.79 42.52 15.45
CA GLU A 15 4.10 42.02 14.24
C GLU A 15 4.81 40.82 13.57
N VAL A 16 5.63 40.09 14.34
CA VAL A 16 6.10 38.72 13.98
C VAL A 16 5.18 37.65 14.59
N SER A 17 4.00 38.07 15.06
CA SER A 17 2.89 37.20 15.45
C SER A 17 2.05 36.87 14.19
N ASN A 18 2.09 35.60 13.78
CA ASN A 18 1.18 34.95 12.82
C ASN A 18 1.55 34.95 11.33
N LEU A 19 2.80 34.61 10.99
CA LEU A 19 3.03 33.82 9.78
C LEU A 19 3.32 32.37 10.19
N THR A 20 2.26 31.69 10.65
CA THR A 20 2.19 30.23 10.57
C THR A 20 2.22 29.88 9.08
N ILE A 21 3.42 29.59 8.57
CA ILE A 21 3.55 28.84 7.33
C ILE A 21 3.01 27.45 7.66
N SER A 22 1.71 27.25 7.45
CA SER A 22 1.13 25.94 7.32
C SER A 22 1.71 25.34 6.04
N ASN A 23 2.89 24.72 6.16
CA ASN A 23 3.28 23.68 5.23
C ASN A 23 2.27 22.55 5.44
N THR A 24 1.15 22.61 4.73
CA THR A 24 0.30 21.45 4.53
C THR A 24 1.14 20.48 3.72
N THR A 25 1.96 19.67 4.39
CA THR A 25 2.41 18.42 3.80
C THR A 25 1.14 17.65 3.52
N ASN A 26 0.72 17.63 2.25
CA ASN A 26 -0.25 16.66 1.77
C ASN A 26 0.42 15.29 1.93
N GLU A 27 0.44 14.77 3.16
CA GLU A 27 0.83 13.40 3.44
C GLU A 27 -0.15 12.54 2.65
N THR A 28 0.33 11.98 1.54
CA THR A 28 -0.44 11.00 0.79
C THR A 28 -0.51 9.77 1.69
N LYS A 29 -1.64 9.61 2.38
CA LYS A 29 -1.84 8.51 3.30
C LYS A 29 -1.79 7.20 2.52
N LEU A 30 -0.81 6.36 2.84
CA LEU A 30 -0.68 5.02 2.28
C LEU A 30 -1.44 4.03 3.18
N TYR A 31 -2.39 3.31 2.61
CA TYR A 31 -3.09 2.22 3.24
C TYR A 31 -2.37 0.91 2.92
N THR A 32 -2.04 0.14 3.95
CA THR A 32 -1.31 -1.11 3.81
C THR A 32 -2.07 -2.25 4.49
N TRP A 33 -2.13 -3.40 3.84
CA TRP A 33 -2.60 -4.65 4.42
C TRP A 33 -1.59 -5.75 4.12
N GLU A 34 -1.32 -6.61 5.09
CA GLU A 34 -0.32 -7.67 4.97
C GLU A 34 -0.77 -8.88 5.79
N ASP A 35 -0.67 -10.08 5.21
CA ASP A 35 -1.00 -11.34 5.89
C ASP A 35 -0.32 -12.55 5.25
N ASP A 36 -0.17 -13.61 6.04
CA ASP A 36 0.30 -14.92 5.61
C ASP A 36 -0.90 -15.82 5.29
N VAL A 37 -1.12 -16.06 4.00
CA VAL A 37 -2.31 -16.75 3.48
C VAL A 37 -1.97 -18.18 3.09
N LEU A 38 -2.69 -19.13 3.69
CA LEU A 38 -2.57 -20.54 3.36
C LEU A 38 -3.00 -20.81 1.91
N VAL A 39 -2.23 -21.58 1.15
CA VAL A 39 -2.63 -22.04 -0.19
C VAL A 39 -3.98 -22.75 -0.13
N GLY A 40 -4.86 -22.42 -1.08
CA GLY A 40 -6.25 -22.87 -1.11
C GLY A 40 -7.25 -21.92 -0.43
N LYS A 41 -6.77 -20.96 0.35
CA LYS A 41 -7.54 -19.77 0.76
C LYS A 41 -7.52 -18.71 -0.32
N THR A 42 -8.44 -17.76 -0.24
CA THR A 42 -8.51 -16.66 -1.20
C THR A 42 -8.58 -15.32 -0.50
N VAL A 43 -7.95 -14.30 -1.09
CA VAL A 43 -8.02 -12.91 -0.63
C VAL A 43 -8.90 -12.13 -1.59
N THR A 44 -9.95 -11.49 -1.09
CA THR A 44 -10.76 -10.53 -1.85
C THR A 44 -10.42 -9.13 -1.37
N VAL A 45 -10.11 -8.21 -2.29
CA VAL A 45 -9.85 -6.80 -1.97
C VAL A 45 -10.82 -5.88 -2.73
N ASN A 46 -11.41 -4.93 -1.98
CA ASN A 46 -12.36 -3.91 -2.42
C ASN A 46 -13.55 -4.49 -3.22
N GLY A 47 -13.92 -5.75 -2.96
CA GLY A 47 -14.97 -6.49 -3.68
C GLY A 47 -14.70 -6.70 -5.18
N LYS A 48 -13.54 -6.30 -5.70
CA LYS A 48 -13.23 -6.25 -7.14
C LYS A 48 -12.18 -7.27 -7.54
N TRP A 49 -11.18 -7.50 -6.69
CA TRP A 49 -10.05 -8.37 -7.02
C TRP A 49 -10.06 -9.59 -6.12
N LEU A 50 -9.96 -10.77 -6.72
CA LEU A 50 -9.80 -12.04 -6.03
C LEU A 50 -8.41 -12.61 -6.34
N ILE A 51 -7.64 -12.84 -5.28
CA ILE A 51 -6.28 -13.38 -5.32
C ILE A 51 -6.32 -14.79 -4.74
N LYS A 52 -5.87 -15.77 -5.53
CA LYS A 52 -5.79 -17.18 -5.11
C LYS A 52 -4.33 -17.61 -5.10
N PRO A 53 -3.65 -17.63 -3.95
CA PRO A 53 -2.34 -18.24 -3.83
C PRO A 53 -2.42 -19.74 -4.05
N ASP A 54 -1.44 -20.26 -4.77
CA ASP A 54 -1.28 -21.67 -5.11
C ASP A 54 0.22 -22.04 -5.09
N TYR A 55 0.52 -23.32 -5.15
CA TYR A 55 1.88 -23.83 -5.28
C TYR A 55 2.00 -24.74 -6.50
N ASP A 56 2.73 -24.29 -7.51
CA ASP A 56 3.02 -25.07 -8.71
C ASP A 56 4.18 -26.02 -8.43
N VAL A 57 3.84 -27.26 -8.09
CA VAL A 57 4.81 -28.34 -7.79
C VAL A 57 5.77 -28.61 -8.95
N SER A 58 5.33 -28.42 -10.20
CA SER A 58 6.15 -28.69 -11.38
C SER A 58 7.28 -27.67 -11.55
N LYS A 59 7.04 -26.44 -11.08
CA LYS A 59 8.02 -25.35 -11.08
C LYS A 59 8.67 -25.14 -9.73
N SER A 60 8.17 -25.80 -8.69
CA SER A 60 8.56 -25.60 -7.30
C SER A 60 8.48 -24.11 -6.89
N LYS A 61 7.38 -23.44 -7.28
CA LYS A 61 7.16 -22.01 -7.06
C LYS A 61 5.73 -21.72 -6.62
N PHE A 62 5.57 -20.72 -5.77
CA PHE A 62 4.28 -20.12 -5.49
C PHE A 62 3.75 -19.38 -6.73
N ALA A 63 2.43 -19.47 -6.90
CA ALA A 63 1.66 -18.93 -7.98
C ALA A 63 0.49 -18.13 -7.42
N PHE A 64 0.09 -17.07 -8.12
CA PHE A 64 -0.99 -16.18 -7.73
C PHE A 64 -1.93 -16.03 -8.92
N TRP A 65 -3.12 -16.62 -8.81
CA TRP A 65 -4.20 -16.35 -9.75
C TRP A 65 -4.90 -15.07 -9.34
N ILE A 66 -4.81 -14.06 -10.19
CA ILE A 66 -5.40 -12.75 -9.99
C ILE A 66 -6.62 -12.64 -10.90
N ILE A 67 -7.79 -12.46 -10.29
CA ILE A 67 -9.08 -12.47 -10.98
C ILE A 67 -9.74 -11.13 -10.74
N ASN A 68 -10.06 -10.41 -11.82
CA ASN A 68 -10.92 -9.24 -11.78
C ASN A 68 -12.37 -9.71 -11.79
N LEU A 69 -13.11 -9.53 -10.69
CA LEU A 69 -14.47 -10.05 -10.51
C LEU A 69 -15.51 -9.35 -11.40
N GLU A 70 -15.23 -8.12 -11.86
CA GLU A 70 -16.14 -7.37 -12.74
C GLU A 70 -16.04 -7.84 -14.19
N THR A 71 -14.82 -8.11 -14.66
CA THR A 71 -14.54 -8.50 -16.05
C THR A 71 -14.37 -10.01 -16.23
N ASN A 72 -14.26 -10.75 -15.13
CA ASN A 72 -13.92 -12.17 -15.09
C ASN A 72 -12.61 -12.54 -15.81
N LYS A 73 -11.68 -11.57 -15.93
CA LYS A 73 -10.35 -11.80 -16.49
C LYS A 73 -9.46 -12.41 -15.42
N THR A 74 -8.74 -13.46 -15.79
CA THR A 74 -7.80 -14.17 -14.92
C THR A 74 -6.39 -14.05 -15.47
N GLU A 75 -5.44 -13.73 -14.59
CA GLU A 75 -4.01 -13.68 -14.88
C GLU A 75 -3.24 -14.51 -13.85
N LEU A 76 -2.11 -15.08 -14.26
CA LEU A 76 -1.27 -15.92 -13.42
C LEU A 76 0.10 -15.28 -13.28
N TYR A 77 0.51 -15.08 -12.03
CA TYR A 77 1.83 -14.56 -11.68
C TYR A 77 2.57 -15.55 -10.78
N TYR A 78 3.86 -15.72 -11.01
CA TYR A 78 4.71 -16.54 -10.14
C TYR A 78 5.49 -15.65 -9.18
N GLU A 79 5.87 -16.19 -8.02
CA GLU A 79 6.69 -15.46 -7.06
C GLU A 79 8.10 -15.11 -7.60
N PRO A 80 8.69 -13.98 -7.13
CA PRO A 80 8.02 -12.91 -6.40
C PRO A 80 7.11 -12.13 -7.35
N ALA A 81 5.84 -11.97 -6.96
CA ALA A 81 4.89 -11.17 -7.70
C ALA A 81 4.95 -9.73 -7.20
N ASN A 82 5.02 -8.78 -8.12
CA ASN A 82 4.96 -7.34 -7.86
C ASN A 82 4.24 -6.69 -9.05
N ILE A 83 2.96 -6.40 -8.87
CA ILE A 83 2.08 -5.88 -9.92
C ILE A 83 1.15 -4.82 -9.36
N THR A 84 0.50 -4.08 -10.27
CA THR A 84 -0.49 -3.06 -9.93
C THR A 84 -1.87 -3.50 -10.41
N LEU A 85 -2.84 -3.48 -9.50
CA LEU A 85 -4.26 -3.76 -9.69
C LEU A 85 -5.03 -2.45 -9.55
N ASP A 86 -5.23 -1.73 -10.65
CA ASP A 86 -5.72 -0.34 -10.65
C ASP A 86 -4.83 0.60 -9.81
N SER A 87 -5.27 0.99 -8.60
CA SER A 87 -4.54 1.82 -7.63
C SER A 87 -3.87 1.00 -6.52
N ILE A 88 -4.03 -0.33 -6.51
CA ILE A 88 -3.51 -1.23 -5.48
C ILE A 88 -2.21 -1.88 -5.97
N HIS A 89 -1.11 -1.69 -5.26
CA HIS A 89 0.10 -2.48 -5.46
C HIS A 89 0.01 -3.78 -4.69
N PHE A 90 0.18 -4.90 -5.40
CA PHE A 90 0.21 -6.24 -4.83
C PHE A 90 1.63 -6.80 -4.85
N TYR A 91 2.05 -7.33 -3.71
CA TYR A 91 3.27 -8.11 -3.55
C TYR A 91 2.93 -9.49 -3.01
N GLY A 92 3.49 -10.53 -3.63
CA GLY A 92 3.25 -11.91 -3.23
C GLY A 92 4.52 -12.76 -3.30
N TYR A 93 4.82 -13.49 -2.24
CA TYR A 93 5.91 -14.48 -2.23
C TYR A 93 5.61 -15.62 -1.25
N GLY A 94 6.27 -16.76 -1.43
CA GLY A 94 6.15 -17.93 -0.58
C GLY A 94 6.89 -17.79 0.74
N VAL A 95 6.30 -18.30 1.82
CA VAL A 95 6.94 -18.44 3.13
C VAL A 95 7.03 -19.91 3.49
N PHE A 96 8.23 -20.36 3.83
CA PHE A 96 8.44 -21.71 4.34
C PHE A 96 8.35 -21.70 5.86
N THR A 97 7.25 -22.21 6.42
CA THR A 97 7.00 -22.25 7.86
C THR A 97 7.49 -23.54 8.55
N GLY A 98 8.25 -24.38 7.83
CA GLY A 98 8.72 -25.67 8.37
C GLY A 98 7.61 -26.71 8.53
N THR A 99 6.49 -26.55 7.82
CA THR A 99 5.35 -27.45 7.83
C THR A 99 5.06 -28.02 6.45
N SER A 100 4.14 -28.98 6.34
CA SER A 100 3.64 -29.50 5.05
C SER A 100 2.67 -28.55 4.34
N TYR A 101 2.42 -27.37 4.91
CA TYR A 101 1.48 -26.39 4.37
C TYR A 101 2.25 -25.33 3.57
N TYR A 102 1.76 -25.06 2.37
CA TYR A 102 2.25 -23.95 1.56
C TYR A 102 1.56 -22.66 2.00
N VAL A 103 2.35 -21.68 2.44
CA VAL A 103 1.86 -20.37 2.91
C VAL A 103 2.46 -19.29 2.02
N ALA A 104 1.61 -18.38 1.53
CA ALA A 104 2.03 -17.25 0.73
C ALA A 104 1.85 -15.97 1.53
N HIS A 105 2.93 -15.19 1.64
CA HIS A 105 2.87 -13.84 2.16
C HIS A 105 2.29 -12.91 1.10
N ILE A 106 1.27 -12.14 1.47
CA ILE A 106 0.63 -11.17 0.60
C ILE A 106 0.65 -9.80 1.27
N LYS A 107 1.11 -8.80 0.52
CA LYS A 107 1.05 -7.39 0.90
C LYS A 107 0.31 -6.59 -0.17
N LEU A 108 -0.57 -5.70 0.29
CA LEU A 108 -1.34 -4.77 -0.52
C LEU A 108 -1.04 -3.35 -0.06
N GLU A 109 -0.80 -2.44 -0.99
CA GLU A 109 -0.62 -1.01 -0.72
C GLU A 109 -1.52 -0.20 -1.64
N SER A 110 -2.16 0.85 -1.13
CA SER A 110 -3.01 1.73 -1.94
C SER A 110 -3.04 3.14 -1.36
N THR A 111 -3.26 4.14 -2.22
CA THR A 111 -3.57 5.51 -1.79
C THR A 111 -5.02 5.68 -1.34
N GLU A 112 -5.86 4.65 -1.54
CA GLU A 112 -7.25 4.58 -1.11
C GLU A 112 -7.43 3.50 -0.03
N PRO A 113 -8.47 3.60 0.82
CA PRO A 113 -8.76 2.56 1.81
C PRO A 113 -8.88 1.16 1.19
N LEU A 114 -8.34 0.17 1.91
CA LEU A 114 -8.41 -1.24 1.54
C LEU A 114 -9.46 -1.96 2.39
N GLU A 115 -10.41 -2.64 1.74
CA GLU A 115 -11.32 -3.59 2.35
C GLU A 115 -10.90 -5.00 1.94
N VAL A 116 -10.32 -5.76 2.87
CA VAL A 116 -9.74 -7.08 2.59
C VAL A 116 -10.47 -8.17 3.37
N THR A 117 -10.85 -9.24 2.67
CA THR A 117 -11.43 -10.45 3.28
C THR A 117 -10.63 -11.68 2.86
N VAL A 118 -10.31 -12.54 3.83
CA VAL A 118 -9.68 -13.85 3.57
C VAL A 118 -10.69 -14.96 3.87
N THR A 119 -10.90 -15.88 2.92
CA THR A 119 -11.88 -16.99 3.04
C THR A 119 -11.29 -18.35 2.70
#